data_AF-A0A5M3N854-F1
#
_entry.id   AF-A0A5M3N854-F1
#
_cell.length_a   1.000
_cell.length_b   1.000
_cell.length_c   1.000
_cell.angle_alpha   90.00
_cell.angle_beta   90.00
_cell.angle_gamma   90.00
#
_symmetry.space_group_name_H-M   'P 1'
#
loop_
_entity.id
_entity.type
_entity.pdbx_description
1 polymer ?
#
loop_
_entity_poly.entity_id
_entity_poly.type
_entity_poly.pdbx_seq_one_letter_code
_entity_poly.pdbx_strand_id
1 'polypeptide(L)'
;MGQQGQVVKISPKNGNSTYEVQSNNWAGAVITAAAGTYQAVTGTFTVPKPSGSGSAAIWVGIDGAGPDCKVILQTGIVANVNNGQVAYGAWSEWFPDPSNSFSNITFATGDVVKLTATAHSKTTGTVTIENQTSGQKVSQDLSSSHAICQEYAEWIVEDYSSGNSQVTFDNFGTVTFTDAQATTASGTVGADGATIWDIWQDNVQLTKSSVSNGNVVISHT
;
A
#
# COMPACT_ATOMS: atom_id res chain seq x y z
N MET A 1 4.78 -10.24 -4.19
CA MET A 1 4.03 -10.12 -2.92
C MET A 1 2.68 -9.49 -3.19
N GLY A 2 2.63 -8.34 -3.84
CA GLY A 2 1.38 -7.68 -4.15
C GLY A 2 0.58 -8.37 -5.26
N GLN A 3 -0.69 -8.05 -5.25
CA GLN A 3 -1.66 -8.36 -6.30
C GLN A 3 -2.49 -7.12 -6.58
N GLN A 4 -3.21 -7.10 -7.69
CA GLN A 4 -4.23 -6.07 -7.91
C GLN A 4 -5.26 -6.05 -6.78
N GLY A 5 -5.85 -4.88 -6.55
CA GLY A 5 -6.99 -4.73 -5.66
C GLY A 5 -8.18 -5.53 -6.18
N GLN A 6 -8.56 -6.57 -5.45
CA GLN A 6 -9.66 -7.46 -5.81
C GLN A 6 -10.97 -6.84 -5.32
N VAL A 7 -11.72 -6.20 -6.21
CA VAL A 7 -13.01 -5.56 -5.89
C VAL A 7 -14.10 -6.62 -5.73
N VAL A 8 -14.75 -6.62 -4.56
CA VAL A 8 -15.93 -7.45 -4.26
C VAL A 8 -17.21 -6.67 -4.57
N LYS A 9 -17.27 -5.42 -4.12
CA LYS A 9 -18.45 -4.56 -4.26
C LYS A 9 -18.05 -3.09 -4.23
N ILE A 10 -18.71 -2.28 -5.06
CA ILE A 10 -18.63 -0.82 -5.00
C ILE A 10 -19.91 -0.32 -4.34
N SER A 11 -19.78 0.44 -3.25
CA SER A 11 -20.90 1.10 -2.56
C SER A 11 -21.00 2.55 -3.02
N PRO A 12 -22.21 3.12 -3.17
CA PRO A 12 -22.35 4.51 -3.56
C PRO A 12 -21.80 5.45 -2.47
N LYS A 13 -21.05 6.48 -2.90
CA LYS A 13 -20.44 7.54 -2.07
C LYS A 13 -21.39 8.29 -1.11
N ASN A 14 -22.71 8.13 -1.28
CA ASN A 14 -23.77 8.78 -0.50
C ASN A 14 -24.55 7.82 0.43
N GLY A 15 -24.05 6.59 0.66
CA GLY A 15 -24.61 5.67 1.66
C GLY A 15 -24.10 5.96 3.08
N ASN A 16 -24.75 5.42 4.10
CA ASN A 16 -24.31 5.49 5.50
C ASN A 16 -23.07 4.60 5.79
N SER A 17 -22.30 4.24 4.74
CA SER A 17 -21.13 3.36 4.81
C SER A 17 -19.85 4.19 4.90
N THR A 18 -18.89 3.76 5.72
CA THR A 18 -17.59 4.42 5.89
C THR A 18 -16.57 4.04 4.81
N TYR A 19 -16.98 3.25 3.80
CA TYR A 19 -16.15 2.74 2.71
C TYR A 19 -16.89 2.91 1.37
N GLU A 20 -16.12 3.09 0.30
CA GLU A 20 -16.62 3.16 -1.09
C GLU A 20 -16.40 1.84 -1.84
N VAL A 21 -15.31 1.12 -1.52
CA VAL A 21 -14.98 -0.17 -2.15
C VAL A 21 -14.79 -1.26 -1.08
N GLN A 22 -15.53 -2.36 -1.22
CA GLN A 22 -15.22 -3.61 -0.54
C GLN A 22 -14.22 -4.38 -1.40
N SER A 23 -13.08 -4.72 -0.81
CA SER A 23 -12.04 -5.51 -1.44
C SER A 23 -11.78 -6.80 -0.66
N ASN A 24 -11.31 -7.85 -1.33
CA ASN A 24 -10.87 -9.07 -0.63
C ASN A 24 -9.47 -8.94 -0.03
N ASN A 25 -8.65 -7.99 -0.48
CA ASN A 25 -7.23 -7.93 -0.13
C ASN A 25 -6.70 -6.53 0.20
N TRP A 26 -7.32 -5.43 -0.25
CA TRP A 26 -6.79 -4.07 -0.03
C TRP A 26 -7.65 -3.25 0.93
N ALA A 27 -6.98 -2.57 1.86
CA ALA A 27 -7.55 -1.53 2.71
C ALA A 27 -6.73 -0.24 2.59
N GLY A 28 -7.39 0.90 2.47
CA GLY A 28 -6.70 2.20 2.42
C GLY A 28 -7.38 3.22 1.54
N ALA A 29 -6.55 4.11 0.98
CA ALA A 29 -6.99 5.22 0.15
C ALA A 29 -6.38 5.14 -1.24
N VAL A 30 -7.23 5.32 -2.26
CA VAL A 30 -6.84 5.35 -3.67
C VAL A 30 -7.31 6.65 -4.29
N ILE A 31 -6.39 7.43 -4.86
CA ILE A 31 -6.73 8.58 -5.72
C ILE A 31 -6.58 8.19 -7.18
N THR A 32 -7.36 8.82 -8.05
CA THR A 32 -7.36 8.55 -9.49
C THR A 32 -7.38 9.83 -10.31
N ALA A 33 -6.71 9.81 -11.46
CA ALA A 33 -6.67 10.89 -12.43
C ALA A 33 -6.52 10.31 -13.85
N ALA A 34 -6.40 11.20 -14.85
CA ALA A 34 -6.15 10.79 -16.22
C ALA A 34 -4.80 10.04 -16.35
N ALA A 35 -4.69 9.16 -17.35
CA ALA A 35 -3.44 8.43 -17.64
C ALA A 35 -2.23 9.36 -17.78
N GLY A 36 -1.09 8.95 -17.23
CA GLY A 36 0.15 9.74 -17.24
C GLY A 36 0.23 10.83 -16.18
N THR A 37 -0.70 10.87 -15.22
CA THR A 37 -0.75 11.95 -14.22
C THR A 37 0.24 11.72 -13.08
N TYR A 38 0.22 10.54 -12.45
CA TYR A 38 0.98 10.28 -11.23
C TYR A 38 2.40 9.81 -11.52
N GLN A 39 3.38 10.56 -11.02
CA GLN A 39 4.82 10.31 -11.24
C GLN A 39 5.51 9.79 -9.99
N ALA A 40 4.98 10.08 -8.81
CA ALA A 40 5.44 9.44 -7.58
C ALA A 40 4.31 9.35 -6.57
N VAL A 41 4.44 8.44 -5.62
CA VAL A 41 3.62 8.38 -4.42
C VAL A 41 4.54 8.29 -3.20
N THR A 42 4.17 8.93 -2.11
CA THR A 42 4.92 8.97 -0.86
C THR A 42 3.98 8.81 0.32
N GLY A 43 4.41 8.08 1.33
CA GLY A 43 3.71 8.01 2.61
C GLY A 43 4.68 7.66 3.74
N THR A 44 4.46 8.26 4.90
CA THR A 44 5.25 8.05 6.11
C THR A 44 4.35 7.46 7.19
N PHE A 45 4.77 6.38 7.84
CA PHE A 45 3.99 5.77 8.92
C PHE A 45 4.91 5.28 10.03
N THR A 46 4.33 5.08 11.21
CA THR A 46 5.00 4.41 12.32
C THR A 46 4.78 2.91 12.21
N VAL A 47 5.85 2.10 12.25
CA VAL A 47 5.80 0.64 12.17
C VAL A 47 4.89 0.11 13.30
N PRO A 48 3.78 -0.56 12.98
CA PRO A 48 2.80 -0.96 13.97
C PRO A 48 3.33 -2.11 14.82
N LYS A 49 2.70 -2.35 15.98
CA LYS A 49 2.86 -3.59 16.74
C LYS A 49 1.69 -4.51 16.42
N PRO A 50 1.83 -5.50 15.52
CA PRO A 50 0.78 -6.47 15.33
C PRO A 50 0.56 -7.32 16.59
N SER A 51 -0.65 -7.86 16.73
CA SER A 51 -1.10 -8.62 17.90
C SER A 51 -1.77 -9.96 17.58
N GLY A 52 -1.98 -10.27 16.30
CA GLY A 52 -2.61 -11.52 15.87
C GLY A 52 -1.60 -12.64 15.62
N SER A 53 -1.85 -13.42 14.56
CA SER A 53 -1.01 -14.56 14.16
C SER A 53 -1.13 -14.72 12.65
N GLY A 54 -0.47 -13.82 11.93
CA GLY A 54 -0.63 -13.70 10.49
C GLY A 54 0.42 -12.81 9.85
N SER A 55 0.10 -12.23 8.70
CA SER A 55 0.86 -11.13 8.11
C SER A 55 -0.03 -10.06 7.49
N ALA A 56 0.53 -8.86 7.40
CA ALA A 56 -0.05 -7.75 6.64
C ALA A 56 1.07 -6.96 5.96
N ALA A 57 0.88 -6.62 4.69
CA ALA A 57 1.79 -5.73 3.96
C ALA A 57 1.32 -4.28 4.10
N ILE A 58 2.25 -3.33 4.23
CA ILE A 58 1.99 -1.90 4.37
C ILE A 58 2.82 -1.19 3.30
N TRP A 59 2.17 -0.55 2.34
CA TRP A 59 2.86 -0.10 1.13
C TRP A 59 2.23 1.14 0.49
N VAL A 60 3.00 1.77 -0.40
CA VAL A 60 2.53 2.81 -1.33
C VAL A 60 2.80 2.36 -2.77
N GLY A 61 1.92 2.73 -3.69
CA GLY A 61 2.04 2.31 -5.09
C GLY A 61 1.40 3.26 -6.10
N ILE A 62 1.68 2.96 -7.36
CA ILE A 62 1.03 3.54 -8.54
C ILE A 62 0.37 2.40 -9.32
N ASP A 63 -0.93 2.59 -9.63
CA ASP A 63 -1.81 1.70 -10.40
C ASP A 63 -2.29 0.41 -9.68
N GLY A 64 -3.05 -0.46 -10.38
CA GLY A 64 -3.55 -1.73 -9.84
C GLY A 64 -4.94 -1.69 -9.18
N ALA A 65 -5.46 -0.51 -8.85
CA ALA A 65 -6.82 -0.36 -8.29
C ALA A 65 -7.95 -0.39 -9.36
N GLY A 66 -7.63 -0.08 -10.62
CA GLY A 66 -8.59 0.02 -11.72
C GLY A 66 -8.71 -1.26 -12.56
N PRO A 67 -9.86 -1.47 -13.26
CA PRO A 67 -10.06 -2.65 -14.09
C PRO A 67 -9.14 -2.69 -15.33
N ASP A 68 -8.69 -1.52 -15.78
CA ASP A 68 -7.97 -1.35 -17.04
C ASP A 68 -6.44 -1.37 -16.86
N CYS A 69 -5.94 -0.91 -15.72
CA CYS A 69 -4.50 -0.85 -15.43
C CYS A 69 -4.06 -1.89 -14.40
N LYS A 70 -3.60 -3.03 -14.92
CA LYS A 70 -3.36 -4.27 -14.18
C LYS A 70 -1.90 -4.50 -13.75
N VAL A 71 -1.12 -3.41 -13.69
CA VAL A 71 0.33 -3.37 -13.41
C VAL A 71 0.54 -2.43 -12.24
N ILE A 72 1.52 -2.69 -11.37
CA ILE A 72 1.73 -1.90 -10.15
C ILE A 72 3.21 -1.64 -9.94
N LEU A 73 3.60 -0.39 -9.72
CA LEU A 73 4.91 -0.02 -9.17
C LEU A 73 4.75 0.27 -7.67
N GLN A 74 5.38 -0.52 -6.80
CA GLN A 74 5.11 -0.46 -5.36
C GLN A 74 6.30 -0.85 -4.49
N THR A 75 6.27 -0.36 -3.25
CA THR A 75 7.25 -0.72 -2.21
C THR A 75 6.64 -0.59 -0.83
N GLY A 76 7.13 -1.39 0.10
CA GLY A 76 6.62 -1.35 1.47
C GLY A 76 7.35 -2.28 2.41
N ILE A 77 6.71 -2.49 3.55
CA ILE A 77 7.13 -3.49 4.53
C ILE A 77 6.05 -4.56 4.66
N VAL A 78 6.44 -5.72 5.18
CA VAL A 78 5.53 -6.74 5.70
C VAL A 78 5.75 -6.84 7.20
N ALA A 79 4.67 -6.89 7.97
CA ALA A 79 4.69 -7.30 9.37
C ALA A 79 4.17 -8.74 9.44
N ASN A 80 4.95 -9.63 10.05
CA ASN A 80 4.60 -11.04 10.25
C ASN A 80 4.63 -11.36 11.74
N VAL A 81 3.61 -12.07 12.22
CA VAL A 81 3.58 -12.63 13.57
C VAL A 81 3.56 -14.14 13.50
N ASN A 82 4.61 -14.75 14.05
CA ASN A 82 4.72 -16.20 14.15
C ASN A 82 5.06 -16.57 15.60
N ASN A 83 4.20 -17.39 16.24
CA ASN A 83 4.35 -17.81 17.64
C ASN A 83 4.56 -16.62 18.61
N GLY A 84 3.85 -15.52 18.38
CA GLY A 84 3.93 -14.29 19.18
C GLY A 84 5.19 -13.45 18.95
N GLN A 85 6.09 -13.86 18.06
CA GLN A 85 7.25 -13.07 17.65
C GLN A 85 6.92 -12.26 16.40
N VAL A 86 7.20 -10.96 16.45
CA VAL A 86 7.02 -10.05 15.32
C VAL A 86 8.31 -9.99 14.50
N ALA A 87 8.18 -10.17 13.19
CA ALA A 87 9.25 -9.94 12.23
C ALA A 87 8.78 -8.94 11.16
N TYR A 88 9.70 -8.10 10.71
CA TYR A 88 9.46 -7.15 9.62
C TYR A 88 10.38 -7.44 8.45
N GLY A 89 9.87 -7.29 7.23
CA GLY A 89 10.65 -7.38 6.01
C GLY A 89 10.35 -6.21 5.08
N ALA A 90 11.32 -5.78 4.28
CA ALA A 90 11.14 -4.73 3.28
C ALA A 90 11.18 -5.32 1.87
N TRP A 91 10.42 -4.71 0.96
CA TRP A 91 10.28 -5.22 -0.41
C TRP A 91 9.98 -4.14 -1.45
N SER A 92 10.27 -4.50 -2.70
CA SER A 92 9.96 -3.75 -3.91
C SER A 92 9.28 -4.66 -4.92
N GLU A 93 8.43 -4.10 -5.78
CA GLU A 93 7.81 -4.87 -6.86
C GLU A 93 7.38 -3.98 -8.02
N TRP A 94 7.51 -4.53 -9.22
CA TRP A 94 6.82 -4.08 -10.42
C TRP A 94 5.86 -5.18 -10.85
N PHE A 95 4.69 -5.27 -10.23
CA PHE A 95 3.73 -6.35 -10.51
C PHE A 95 3.31 -6.30 -11.99
N PRO A 96 3.28 -7.43 -12.73
CA PRO A 96 3.30 -8.82 -12.28
C PRO A 96 4.69 -9.48 -12.18
N ASP A 97 5.78 -8.73 -12.29
CA ASP A 97 7.12 -9.29 -12.08
C ASP A 97 7.31 -9.69 -10.61
N PRO A 98 8.19 -10.66 -10.29
CA PRO A 98 8.41 -11.08 -8.92
C PRO A 98 8.91 -9.95 -8.00
N SER A 99 8.36 -9.88 -6.79
CA SER A 99 8.87 -8.98 -5.73
C SER A 99 10.32 -9.31 -5.33
N ASN A 100 11.08 -8.27 -4.97
CA ASN A 100 12.42 -8.38 -4.43
C ASN A 100 12.45 -7.97 -2.95
N SER A 101 13.25 -8.65 -2.15
CA SER A 101 13.43 -8.32 -0.72
C SER A 101 14.67 -7.46 -0.50
N PHE A 102 14.58 -6.49 0.42
CA PHE A 102 15.73 -5.76 0.94
C PHE A 102 16.21 -6.38 2.24
N SER A 103 17.50 -6.72 2.31
CA SER A 103 18.12 -7.32 3.51
C SER A 103 18.99 -6.34 4.31
N ASN A 104 19.33 -5.19 3.71
CA ASN A 104 20.17 -4.15 4.31
C ASN A 104 19.37 -3.00 4.94
N ILE A 105 18.17 -3.31 5.44
CA ILE A 105 17.36 -2.41 6.26
C ILE A 105 16.64 -3.22 7.34
N THR A 106 16.57 -2.67 8.54
CA THR A 106 15.95 -3.28 9.72
C THR A 106 14.87 -2.37 10.28
N PHE A 107 13.86 -2.96 10.92
CA PHE A 107 12.75 -2.23 11.54
C PHE A 107 12.45 -2.78 12.92
N ALA A 108 12.02 -1.88 13.80
CA ALA A 108 11.41 -2.19 15.09
C ALA A 108 10.01 -1.55 15.16
N THR A 109 9.16 -2.10 16.03
CA THR A 109 7.90 -1.43 16.39
C THR A 109 8.19 -0.01 16.85
N GLY A 110 7.45 0.97 16.31
CA GLY A 110 7.60 2.37 16.66
C GLY A 110 8.59 3.14 15.78
N ASP A 111 9.32 2.47 14.89
CA ASP A 111 10.15 3.17 13.90
C ASP A 111 9.29 4.00 12.95
N VAL A 112 9.78 5.16 12.52
CA VAL A 112 9.14 6.00 11.51
C VAL A 112 9.73 5.61 10.15
N VAL A 113 8.88 5.15 9.24
CA VAL A 113 9.27 4.67 7.92
C VAL A 113 8.61 5.51 6.85
N LYS A 114 9.42 6.01 5.92
CA LYS A 114 8.98 6.70 4.72
C LYS A 114 9.16 5.80 3.51
N LEU A 115 8.08 5.67 2.74
CA LEU A 115 8.05 4.94 1.48
C LEU A 115 7.93 5.92 0.32
N THR A 116 8.57 5.61 -0.80
CA THR A 116 8.41 6.36 -2.04
C THR A 116 8.51 5.42 -3.23
N ALA A 117 7.55 5.51 -4.15
CA ALA A 117 7.62 4.88 -5.46
C ALA A 117 7.54 5.97 -6.53
N THR A 118 8.54 6.03 -7.42
CA THR A 118 8.68 7.05 -8.47
C THR A 118 8.71 6.39 -9.83
N ALA A 119 7.78 6.74 -10.71
CA ALA A 119 7.76 6.36 -12.11
C ALA A 119 8.56 7.36 -12.95
N HIS A 120 9.65 6.89 -13.58
CA HIS A 120 10.44 7.69 -14.53
C HIS A 120 9.88 7.58 -15.95
N SER A 121 9.27 6.45 -16.25
CA SER A 121 8.50 6.18 -17.45
C SER A 121 7.41 5.17 -17.14
N LYS A 122 6.65 4.76 -18.16
CA LYS A 122 5.68 3.68 -18.00
C LYS A 122 6.30 2.31 -17.73
N THR A 123 7.61 2.13 -17.87
CA THR A 123 8.29 0.83 -17.73
C THR A 123 9.57 0.91 -16.90
N THR A 124 9.86 2.07 -16.30
CA THR A 124 11.02 2.28 -15.42
C THR A 124 10.66 3.18 -14.25
N GLY A 125 11.27 2.92 -13.11
CA GLY A 125 11.00 3.65 -11.88
C GLY A 125 12.04 3.37 -10.82
N THR A 126 11.96 4.10 -9.71
CA THR A 126 12.78 3.85 -8.52
C THR A 126 11.86 3.76 -7.33
N VAL A 127 12.09 2.78 -6.47
CA VAL A 127 11.46 2.71 -5.16
C VAL A 127 12.48 2.96 -4.06
N THR A 128 12.02 3.53 -2.96
CA THR A 128 12.87 3.88 -1.81
C THR A 128 12.11 3.60 -0.52
N ILE A 129 12.82 2.99 0.44
CA ILE A 129 12.36 2.82 1.82
C ILE A 129 13.41 3.45 2.72
N GLU A 130 12.97 4.36 3.57
CA GLU A 130 13.81 5.04 4.56
C GLU A 130 13.24 4.77 5.96
N ASN A 131 14.01 4.09 6.81
CA ASN A 131 13.74 4.04 8.24
C ASN A 131 14.36 5.30 8.86
N GLN A 132 13.53 6.32 9.06
CA GLN A 132 13.95 7.63 9.56
C GLN A 132 14.39 7.59 11.02
N THR A 133 13.91 6.62 11.80
CA THR A 133 14.34 6.43 13.19
C THR A 133 15.79 5.92 13.26
N SER A 134 16.17 4.97 12.42
CA SER A 134 17.55 4.43 12.40
C SER A 134 18.48 5.13 11.41
N GLY A 135 17.95 5.94 10.50
CA GLY A 135 18.70 6.58 9.40
C GLY A 135 19.06 5.63 8.26
N GLN A 136 18.57 4.38 8.27
CA GLN A 136 18.83 3.42 7.21
C GLN A 136 17.95 3.70 5.99
N LYS A 137 18.51 3.48 4.81
CA LYS A 137 17.81 3.70 3.54
C LYS A 137 18.20 2.65 2.52
N VAL A 138 17.20 2.13 1.81
CA VAL A 138 17.37 1.26 0.66
C VAL A 138 16.63 1.83 -0.53
N SER A 139 17.18 1.61 -1.72
CA SER A 139 16.61 2.08 -2.98
C SER A 139 16.90 1.08 -4.07
N GLN A 140 15.97 0.93 -5.01
CA GLN A 140 16.14 0.05 -6.16
C GLN A 140 15.52 0.69 -7.39
N ASP A 141 16.30 0.71 -8.48
CA ASP A 141 15.78 0.98 -9.80
C ASP A 141 15.13 -0.29 -10.34
N LEU A 142 13.90 -0.14 -10.83
CA LEU A 142 13.09 -1.20 -11.39
C LEU A 142 12.83 -0.91 -12.87
N SER A 143 12.82 -1.98 -13.66
CA SER A 143 12.37 -1.96 -15.05
C SER A 143 11.52 -3.19 -15.33
N SER A 144 10.53 -3.04 -16.19
CA SER A 144 9.60 -4.12 -16.55
C SER A 144 9.19 -4.04 -18.02
N SER A 145 8.79 -5.16 -18.62
CA SER A 145 8.08 -5.16 -19.89
C SER A 145 6.60 -4.79 -19.76
N HIS A 146 6.08 -4.72 -18.52
CA HIS A 146 4.69 -4.39 -18.23
C HIS A 146 4.53 -2.90 -17.96
N ALA A 147 3.74 -2.21 -18.78
CA ALA A 147 3.59 -0.77 -18.68
C ALA A 147 2.56 -0.37 -17.61
N ILE A 148 2.93 0.53 -16.70
CA ILE A 148 1.98 1.24 -15.83
C ILE A 148 1.26 2.35 -16.61
N CYS A 149 0.09 2.76 -16.14
CA CYS A 149 -0.77 3.77 -16.75
C CYS A 149 -0.59 5.15 -16.10
N GLN A 150 -0.12 5.18 -14.85
CA GLN A 150 0.03 6.38 -14.01
C GLN A 150 -1.30 7.07 -13.75
N GLU A 151 -2.35 6.27 -13.53
CA GLU A 151 -3.75 6.68 -13.33
C GLU A 151 -4.17 6.65 -11.87
N TYR A 152 -3.53 5.81 -11.05
CA TYR A 152 -3.83 5.68 -9.63
C TYR A 152 -2.59 5.90 -8.78
N ALA A 153 -2.81 6.39 -7.57
CA ALA A 153 -1.81 6.42 -6.51
C ALA A 153 -2.48 6.02 -5.20
N GLU A 154 -1.81 5.20 -4.40
CA GLU A 154 -2.45 4.56 -3.25
C GLU A 154 -1.55 4.32 -2.04
N TRP A 155 -2.20 4.25 -0.87
CA TRP A 155 -1.62 3.95 0.44
C TRP A 155 -2.41 2.82 1.08
N ILE A 156 -1.81 1.64 1.17
CA ILE A 156 -2.55 0.40 1.37
C ILE A 156 -1.96 -0.42 2.52
N VAL A 157 -2.85 -1.07 3.28
CA VAL A 157 -2.57 -2.29 4.02
C VAL A 157 -3.22 -3.46 3.27
N GLU A 158 -2.46 -4.52 3.03
CA GLU A 158 -2.88 -5.62 2.17
C GLU A 158 -2.79 -6.99 2.85
N ASP A 159 -3.84 -7.79 2.67
CA ASP A 159 -3.81 -9.25 2.81
C ASP A 159 -3.26 -9.88 1.52
N TYR A 160 -1.93 -9.94 1.45
CA TYR A 160 -1.21 -10.30 0.24
C TYR A 160 -1.23 -11.82 0.02
N SER A 161 -0.87 -12.27 -1.19
CA SER A 161 -0.78 -13.70 -1.48
C SER A 161 0.63 -14.24 -1.40
N SER A 162 0.73 -15.45 -0.87
CA SER A 162 1.94 -16.27 -0.87
C SER A 162 1.64 -17.58 -1.58
N GLY A 163 2.28 -17.81 -2.73
CA GLY A 163 1.94 -18.94 -3.59
C GLY A 163 0.54 -18.79 -4.19
N ASN A 164 -0.34 -19.77 -3.93
CA ASN A 164 -1.68 -19.84 -4.53
C ASN A 164 -2.80 -19.35 -3.60
N SER A 165 -2.48 -18.80 -2.43
CA SER A 165 -3.47 -18.33 -1.45
C SER A 165 -3.05 -17.03 -0.80
N GLN A 166 -4.04 -16.28 -0.30
CA GLN A 166 -3.80 -15.22 0.66
C GLN A 166 -3.12 -15.78 1.91
N VAL A 167 -2.35 -14.93 2.59
CA VAL A 167 -1.80 -15.28 3.89
C VAL A 167 -2.90 -15.25 4.95
N THR A 168 -2.60 -15.71 6.15
CA THR A 168 -3.49 -15.40 7.28
C THR A 168 -3.37 -13.91 7.56
N PHE A 169 -4.44 -13.14 7.35
CA PHE A 169 -4.41 -11.69 7.60
C PHE A 169 -4.22 -11.38 9.09
N ASP A 170 -3.26 -10.52 9.41
CA ASP A 170 -2.91 -10.20 10.79
C ASP A 170 -3.69 -9.02 11.36
N ASN A 171 -3.86 -9.00 12.68
CA ASN A 171 -4.27 -7.81 13.40
C ASN A 171 -3.07 -6.88 13.58
N PHE A 172 -2.89 -5.97 12.62
CA PHE A 172 -1.86 -4.92 12.60
C PHE A 172 -2.21 -3.71 13.50
N GLY A 173 -3.36 -3.71 14.16
CA GLY A 173 -3.83 -2.58 14.95
C GLY A 173 -4.27 -1.40 14.07
N THR A 174 -3.47 -0.33 14.01
CA THR A 174 -3.77 0.84 13.18
C THR A 174 -2.49 1.34 12.52
N VAL A 175 -2.59 1.59 11.22
CA VAL A 175 -1.57 2.27 10.42
C VAL A 175 -2.10 3.64 10.05
N THR A 176 -1.24 4.66 10.16
CA THR A 176 -1.56 6.01 9.69
C THR A 176 -0.44 6.46 8.76
N PHE A 177 -0.76 6.59 7.48
CA PHE A 177 0.10 7.28 6.53
C PHE A 177 -0.09 8.79 6.71
N THR A 178 0.95 9.42 7.25
CA THR A 178 1.18 10.86 7.21
C THR A 178 1.99 11.23 5.97
N ASP A 179 1.99 12.51 5.60
CA ASP A 179 2.61 12.99 4.36
C ASP A 179 2.17 12.15 3.14
N ALA A 180 0.90 11.74 3.14
CA ALA A 180 0.30 10.92 2.09
C ALA A 180 0.03 11.79 0.86
N GLN A 181 0.99 11.81 -0.05
CA GLN A 181 0.95 12.64 -1.25
C GLN A 181 1.42 11.91 -2.50
N ALA A 182 0.81 12.26 -3.64
CA ALA A 182 1.27 11.88 -4.96
C ALA A 182 1.84 13.10 -5.69
N THR A 183 2.91 12.89 -6.45
CA THR A 183 3.55 13.90 -7.30
C THR A 183 2.99 13.79 -8.71
N THR A 184 2.66 14.95 -9.29
CA THR A 184 2.20 15.15 -10.66
C THR A 184 3.13 16.15 -11.36
N ALA A 185 2.93 16.35 -12.66
CA ALA A 185 3.67 17.38 -13.40
C ALA A 185 3.44 18.81 -12.85
N SER A 186 2.28 19.05 -12.21
CA SER A 186 1.88 20.35 -11.66
C SER A 186 2.25 20.56 -10.19
N GLY A 187 2.85 19.57 -9.52
CA GLY A 187 3.13 19.60 -8.09
C GLY A 187 2.53 18.41 -7.36
N THR A 188 2.28 18.53 -6.07
CA THR A 188 1.80 17.44 -5.22
C THR A 188 0.31 17.54 -4.94
N VAL A 189 -0.35 16.39 -4.82
CA VAL A 189 -1.74 16.26 -4.38
C VAL A 189 -1.80 15.30 -3.19
N GLY A 190 -2.62 15.62 -2.19
CA GLY A 190 -2.81 14.77 -1.02
C GLY A 190 -3.87 13.68 -1.24
N ALA A 191 -4.08 12.86 -0.22
CA ALA A 191 -5.11 11.81 -0.22
C ALA A 191 -6.55 12.32 -0.04
N ASP A 192 -6.77 13.63 0.16
CA ASP A 192 -8.12 14.18 0.36
C ASP A 192 -9.03 13.89 -0.84
N GLY A 193 -10.22 13.36 -0.55
CA GLY A 193 -11.19 12.95 -1.57
C GLY A 193 -10.94 11.58 -2.20
N ALA A 194 -9.92 10.84 -1.73
CA ALA A 194 -9.65 9.47 -2.17
C ALA A 194 -10.86 8.54 -2.03
N THR A 195 -10.90 7.53 -2.90
CA THR A 195 -11.79 6.39 -2.76
C THR A 195 -11.29 5.53 -1.61
N ILE A 196 -12.15 5.22 -0.65
CA ILE A 196 -11.80 4.41 0.53
C ILE A 196 -12.09 2.94 0.24
N TRP A 197 -11.05 2.12 0.39
CA TRP A 197 -11.09 0.67 0.24
C TRP A 197 -10.99 0.01 1.62
N ASP A 198 -11.79 -1.02 1.85
CA ASP A 198 -11.70 -1.83 3.06
C ASP A 198 -11.76 -3.33 2.73
N ILE A 199 -11.02 -4.11 3.50
CA ILE A 199 -11.00 -5.57 3.37
C ILE A 199 -12.28 -6.15 3.98
N TRP A 200 -12.96 -6.94 3.17
CA TRP A 200 -14.09 -7.76 3.54
C TRP A 200 -13.82 -9.19 3.09
N GLN A 201 -13.88 -10.14 4.02
CA GLN A 201 -13.72 -11.58 3.74
C GLN A 201 -14.86 -12.34 4.42
N ASP A 202 -15.47 -13.29 3.71
CA ASP A 202 -16.61 -14.07 4.22
C ASP A 202 -17.76 -13.21 4.78
N ASN A 203 -18.02 -12.04 4.17
CA ASN A 203 -18.98 -11.03 4.61
C ASN A 203 -18.67 -10.36 5.97
N VAL A 204 -17.43 -10.48 6.44
CA VAL A 204 -16.93 -9.80 7.64
C VAL A 204 -16.02 -8.66 7.21
N GLN A 205 -16.28 -7.44 7.70
CA GLN A 205 -15.37 -6.32 7.57
C GLN A 205 -14.15 -6.58 8.46
N LEU A 206 -12.95 -6.58 7.89
CA LEU A 206 -11.69 -6.75 8.62
C LEU A 206 -10.94 -5.43 8.84
N THR A 207 -11.24 -4.41 8.04
CA THR A 207 -10.62 -3.08 8.18
C THR A 207 -11.63 -1.95 8.11
N LYS A 208 -11.26 -0.82 8.72
CA LYS A 208 -11.92 0.48 8.58
C LYS A 208 -10.90 1.53 8.20
N SER A 209 -11.07 2.10 7.01
CA SER A 209 -10.14 3.09 6.45
C SER A 209 -10.80 4.47 6.37
N SER A 210 -10.00 5.53 6.42
CA SER A 210 -10.48 6.91 6.28
C SER A 210 -9.35 7.85 5.86
N VAL A 211 -9.72 9.01 5.32
CA VAL A 211 -8.81 10.14 5.16
C VAL A 211 -9.27 11.29 6.06
N SER A 212 -8.35 11.82 6.87
CA SER A 212 -8.61 12.94 7.77
C SER A 212 -7.40 13.85 7.86
N ASN A 213 -7.57 15.14 7.56
CA ASN A 213 -6.50 16.15 7.56
C ASN A 213 -5.30 15.72 6.69
N GLY A 214 -5.55 15.15 5.50
CA GLY A 214 -4.50 14.64 4.62
C GLY A 214 -3.84 13.32 5.04
N ASN A 215 -4.19 12.75 6.20
CA ASN A 215 -3.67 11.46 6.65
C ASN A 215 -4.59 10.31 6.23
N VAL A 216 -4.01 9.20 5.77
CA VAL A 216 -4.74 7.94 5.53
C VAL A 216 -4.65 7.08 6.78
N VAL A 217 -5.78 6.82 7.44
CA VAL A 217 -5.86 6.00 8.65
C VAL A 217 -6.53 4.69 8.31
N ILE A 218 -5.89 3.57 8.63
CA ILE A 218 -6.36 2.21 8.35
C ILE A 218 -6.31 1.44 9.66
N SER A 219 -7.44 0.94 10.13
CA SER A 219 -7.54 0.17 11.38
C SER A 219 -8.08 -1.23 11.10
N HIS A 220 -7.47 -2.24 11.72
CA HIS A 220 -8.08 -3.58 11.83
C HIS A 220 -9.30 -3.51 12.76
N THR A 221 -10.36 -4.26 12.46
CA THR A 221 -11.61 -4.30 13.26
C THR A 221 -11.62 -5.34 14.36
#